data_AF-A0A7S6MA87-F1
#
_entry.id   AF-A0A7S6MA87-F1
#
_cell.length_a   1.000
_cell.length_b   1.000
_cell.length_c   1.000
_cell.angle_alpha   90.00
_cell.angle_beta   90.00
_cell.angle_gamma   90.00
#
_symmetry.space_group_name_H-M   'P 1'
#
loop_
_entity.id
_entity.type
_entity.pdbx_description
1 polymer ?
#
loop_
_entity_poly.entity_id
_entity_poly.type
_entity_poly.pdbx_seq_one_letter_code
_entity_poly.pdbx_strand_id
1 'polypeptide(L)'
;MPPLEREWHCRAAPLCFLSIRSPRRAARPRNTTRRSSCRRRPLSLGPYVREQIENWVGDFCNDDAILQFTAAVTQAAAPVLTEFLAAACEARDLPPGEIEEPDARSALLERVARLRLPEPVHAQVPSLCAAFTTFLEEQGRLGGGRALGAFIRALGPAYIRQAQGKPEPIQRPGSRIGRNDPCPCGSGRKYKKCCMNE
;
A
#
# COMPACT_ATOMS: atom_id res chain seq x y z
N MET A 1 53.17 20.90 42.64
CA MET A 1 53.09 20.39 44.03
C MET A 1 51.74 19.70 44.21
N PRO A 2 51.69 18.58 44.95
CA PRO A 2 51.04 17.31 44.58
C PRO A 2 49.81 17.03 45.49
N PRO A 3 49.34 15.79 45.78
CA PRO A 3 49.35 14.48 45.08
C PRO A 3 47.94 13.84 44.95
N LEU A 4 47.72 12.89 44.02
CA LEU A 4 47.72 11.41 44.13
C LEU A 4 46.58 10.75 44.95
N GLU A 5 45.91 9.83 44.24
CA GLU A 5 45.59 8.44 44.62
C GLU A 5 44.66 8.16 45.82
N ARG A 6 43.81 7.15 45.63
CA ARG A 6 43.92 5.79 46.23
C ARG A 6 42.55 5.12 46.15
N GLU A 7 42.41 4.14 45.27
CA GLU A 7 42.63 2.71 45.56
C GLU A 7 41.46 2.05 46.32
N TRP A 8 40.79 1.16 45.58
CA TRP A 8 40.28 -0.17 45.95
C TRP A 8 40.21 -0.50 47.44
N HIS A 9 39.10 -1.13 47.87
CA HIS A 9 39.15 -2.47 48.47
C HIS A 9 37.74 -3.08 48.59
N CYS A 10 37.53 -4.17 47.83
CA CYS A 10 36.48 -5.14 48.07
C CYS A 10 36.65 -5.77 49.46
N ARG A 11 35.60 -5.74 50.28
CA ARG A 11 35.45 -6.70 51.38
C ARG A 11 34.14 -7.47 51.18
N ALA A 12 34.34 -8.77 50.99
CA ALA A 12 33.31 -9.79 50.95
C ALA A 12 32.54 -9.85 52.29
N ALA A 13 31.23 -10.07 52.19
CA ALA A 13 30.39 -10.51 53.29
C ALA A 13 29.79 -11.89 52.94
N PRO A 14 29.62 -12.79 53.91
CA PRO A 14 29.54 -14.22 53.68
C PRO A 14 28.15 -14.70 53.24
N LEU A 15 28.19 -15.83 52.53
CA LEU A 15 27.08 -16.62 52.02
C LEU A 15 26.18 -17.11 53.15
N CYS A 16 24.92 -16.66 53.18
CA CYS A 16 23.83 -17.37 53.86
C CYS A 16 23.01 -18.13 52.82
N PHE A 17 23.20 -19.44 52.85
CA PHE A 17 22.43 -20.45 52.14
C PHE A 17 20.99 -20.44 52.67
N LEU A 18 20.04 -19.86 51.91
CA LEU A 18 18.63 -20.21 52.05
C LEU A 18 18.11 -20.80 50.74
N SER A 19 17.97 -22.11 50.79
CA SER A 19 17.21 -22.93 49.85
C SER A 19 15.74 -22.50 49.91
N ILE A 20 15.30 -21.73 48.91
CA ILE A 20 13.88 -21.51 48.67
C ILE A 20 13.60 -21.76 47.19
N ARG A 21 12.73 -22.76 47.00
CA ARG A 21 12.24 -23.38 45.77
C ARG A 21 11.99 -22.41 44.62
N SER A 22 12.53 -22.77 43.45
CA SER A 22 12.25 -22.16 42.15
C SER A 22 10.74 -22.11 41.87
N PRO A 23 10.16 -20.95 41.50
CA PRO A 23 8.81 -20.91 40.98
C PRO A 23 8.79 -21.55 39.58
N ARG A 24 7.95 -22.57 39.42
CA ARG A 24 7.66 -23.23 38.15
C ARG A 24 7.27 -22.16 37.11
N ARG A 25 8.03 -22.06 36.02
CA ARG A 25 7.68 -21.24 34.85
C ARG A 25 6.30 -21.68 34.35
N ALA A 26 5.31 -20.81 34.53
CA ALA A 26 4.03 -20.96 33.85
C ALA A 26 4.27 -20.91 32.33
N ALA A 27 3.92 -21.99 31.64
CA ALA A 27 3.96 -22.06 30.19
C ALA A 27 2.98 -21.02 29.62
N ARG A 28 3.50 -20.05 28.87
CA ARG A 28 2.66 -19.13 28.08
C ARG A 28 1.84 -19.96 27.07
N PRO A 29 0.52 -19.78 26.97
CA PRO A 29 -0.25 -20.41 25.91
C PRO A 29 0.24 -19.86 24.56
N ARG A 30 0.57 -20.77 23.64
CA ARG A 30 0.88 -20.43 22.25
C ARG A 30 -0.39 -19.83 21.65
N ASN A 31 -0.42 -18.52 21.51
CA ASN A 31 -1.47 -17.83 20.77
C ASN A 31 -1.25 -18.12 19.28
N THR A 32 -1.71 -19.28 18.84
CA THR A 32 -1.88 -19.57 17.42
C THR A 32 -3.08 -18.77 16.97
N THR A 33 -2.91 -17.46 16.78
CA THR A 33 -3.77 -16.69 15.87
C THR A 33 -3.50 -17.25 14.48
N ARG A 34 -4.20 -18.33 14.17
CA ARG A 34 -4.49 -18.78 12.82
C ARG A 34 -5.23 -17.60 12.22
N ARG A 35 -4.50 -16.69 11.56
CA ARG A 35 -5.08 -15.67 10.68
C ARG A 35 -5.83 -16.47 9.63
N SER A 36 -7.10 -16.73 9.90
CA SER A 36 -8.06 -17.15 8.92
C SER A 36 -8.03 -16.06 7.86
N SER A 37 -7.34 -16.33 6.77
CA SER A 37 -7.58 -15.64 5.51
C SER A 37 -9.00 -16.01 5.09
N CYS A 38 -9.99 -15.44 5.77
CA CYS A 38 -11.31 -15.27 5.20
C CYS A 38 -11.04 -14.40 3.96
N ARG A 39 -10.91 -15.06 2.81
CA ARG A 39 -11.14 -14.42 1.53
C ARG A 39 -12.55 -13.86 1.66
N ARG A 40 -12.67 -12.59 2.05
CA ARG A 40 -13.94 -11.88 2.01
C ARG A 40 -14.36 -11.97 0.55
N ARG A 41 -15.39 -12.77 0.30
CA ARG A 41 -16.10 -12.77 -0.97
C ARG A 41 -16.51 -11.31 -1.18
N PRO A 42 -16.20 -10.67 -2.32
CA PRO A 42 -16.62 -9.29 -2.52
C PRO A 42 -18.14 -9.27 -2.36
N LEU A 43 -18.62 -8.57 -1.33
CA LEU A 43 -20.01 -8.20 -1.27
C LEU A 43 -20.20 -7.31 -2.48
N SER A 44 -20.90 -7.82 -3.50
CA SER A 44 -21.33 -7.02 -4.62
C SER A 44 -22.02 -5.79 -4.06
N LEU A 45 -21.55 -4.59 -4.41
CA LEU A 45 -22.18 -3.32 -4.05
C LEU A 45 -23.71 -3.45 -4.14
N GLY A 46 -24.42 -2.99 -3.11
CA GLY A 46 -25.89 -2.99 -3.13
C GLY A 46 -26.41 -2.24 -4.38
N PRO A 47 -27.55 -2.65 -4.95
CA PRO A 47 -28.05 -2.11 -6.22
C PRO A 47 -28.22 -0.59 -6.19
N TYR A 48 -28.63 -0.04 -5.04
CA TYR A 48 -28.75 1.40 -4.82
C TYR A 48 -27.43 2.17 -4.98
N VAL A 49 -26.34 1.63 -4.43
CA VAL A 49 -25.03 2.28 -4.50
C VAL A 49 -24.51 2.29 -5.94
N ARG A 50 -24.74 1.20 -6.67
CA ARG A 50 -24.38 1.10 -8.09
C ARG A 50 -25.14 2.09 -8.95
N GLU A 51 -26.45 2.18 -8.76
CA GLU A 51 -27.30 3.15 -9.48
C GLU A 51 -26.87 4.60 -9.19
N GLN A 52 -26.57 4.92 -7.93
CA GLN A 52 -26.06 6.24 -7.55
C GLN A 52 -24.74 6.57 -8.27
N ILE A 53 -23.81 5.61 -8.36
CA ILE A 53 -22.56 5.77 -9.09
C ILE A 53 -22.82 6.02 -10.57
N GLU A 54 -23.68 5.22 -11.20
CA GLU A 54 -24.01 5.34 -12.63
C GLU A 54 -24.64 6.70 -12.96
N ASN A 55 -25.51 7.21 -12.08
CA ASN A 55 -26.08 8.55 -12.21
C ASN A 55 -25.01 9.64 -12.14
N TRP A 56 -24.10 9.56 -11.16
CA TRP A 56 -23.03 10.55 -11.01
C TRP A 56 -22.05 10.55 -12.19
N VAL A 57 -21.74 9.36 -12.71
CA VAL A 57 -20.91 9.18 -13.90
C VAL A 57 -21.62 9.71 -15.14
N GLY A 58 -22.93 9.50 -15.25
CA GLY A 58 -23.76 10.05 -16.31
C GLY A 58 -23.74 11.58 -16.33
N ASP A 59 -23.89 12.22 -15.17
CA ASP A 59 -23.81 13.68 -15.04
C ASP A 59 -22.47 14.21 -15.53
N PHE A 60 -21.36 13.60 -15.11
CA PHE A 60 -20.02 14.01 -15.55
C PHE A 60 -19.78 13.78 -17.05
N CYS A 61 -20.26 12.66 -17.61
CA CYS A 61 -20.11 12.38 -19.04
C CYS A 61 -20.89 13.36 -19.93
N ASN A 62 -21.89 14.06 -19.38
CA ASN A 62 -22.66 15.09 -20.08
C ASN A 62 -22.17 16.52 -19.77
N ASP A 63 -21.19 16.68 -18.89
CA ASP A 63 -20.62 17.98 -18.52
C ASP A 63 -19.49 18.40 -19.48
N ASP A 64 -19.32 19.71 -19.68
CA ASP A 64 -18.26 20.26 -20.54
C ASP A 64 -16.85 19.89 -20.07
N ALA A 65 -16.67 19.53 -18.79
CA ALA A 65 -15.41 19.03 -18.24
C ALA A 65 -14.91 17.76 -18.95
N ILE A 66 -15.77 16.99 -19.63
CA ILE A 66 -15.34 15.80 -20.40
C ILE A 66 -14.64 16.18 -21.72
N LEU A 67 -14.85 17.39 -22.22
CA LEU A 67 -14.33 17.86 -23.52
C LEU A 67 -12.81 18.10 -23.51
N GLN A 68 -12.18 18.15 -22.34
CA GLN A 68 -10.72 18.24 -22.21
C GLN A 68 -10.01 16.93 -22.59
N PHE A 69 -10.74 15.82 -22.78
CA PHE A 69 -10.20 14.51 -23.10
C PHE A 69 -10.37 14.15 -24.58
N THR A 70 -9.57 13.21 -25.05
CA THR A 70 -9.71 12.72 -26.44
C THR A 70 -11.00 11.92 -26.61
N ALA A 71 -11.54 11.89 -27.84
CA ALA A 71 -12.75 11.14 -28.15
C ALA A 71 -12.71 9.66 -27.70
N ALA A 72 -11.54 9.01 -27.81
CA ALA A 72 -11.35 7.63 -27.34
C ALA A 72 -11.51 7.49 -25.82
N VAL A 73 -11.10 8.51 -25.05
CA VAL A 73 -11.26 8.54 -23.60
C VAL A 73 -12.72 8.83 -23.23
N THR A 74 -13.35 9.78 -23.90
CA THR A 74 -14.78 10.11 -23.70
C THR A 74 -15.67 8.88 -23.92
N GLN A 75 -15.42 8.10 -24.98
CA GLN A 75 -16.15 6.85 -25.25
C GLN A 75 -15.94 5.78 -24.17
N ALA A 76 -14.77 5.75 -23.54
CA ALA A 76 -14.44 4.81 -22.48
C ALA A 76 -14.74 5.34 -21.06
N ALA A 77 -15.18 6.60 -20.93
CA ALA A 77 -15.20 7.28 -19.64
C ALA A 77 -16.19 6.64 -18.67
N ALA A 78 -17.43 6.39 -19.11
CA ALA A 78 -18.47 5.83 -18.26
C ALA A 78 -18.06 4.48 -17.61
N PRO A 79 -17.67 3.44 -18.37
CA PRO A 79 -17.30 2.16 -17.75
C PRO A 79 -16.04 2.27 -16.88
N VAL A 80 -15.08 3.15 -17.22
CA VAL A 80 -13.87 3.36 -16.41
C VAL A 80 -14.19 4.02 -15.07
N LEU A 81 -15.01 5.08 -15.08
CA LEU A 81 -15.36 5.83 -13.87
C LEU A 81 -16.28 5.02 -12.96
N THR A 82 -17.24 4.28 -13.53
CA THR A 82 -18.10 3.37 -12.76
C THR A 82 -17.26 2.28 -12.09
N GLU A 83 -16.32 1.65 -12.81
CA GLU A 83 -15.43 0.65 -12.22
C GLU A 83 -14.54 1.25 -11.14
N PHE A 84 -14.00 2.45 -11.36
CA PHE A 84 -13.16 3.16 -10.39
C PHE A 84 -13.91 3.40 -9.08
N LEU A 85 -15.09 4.05 -9.15
CA LEU A 85 -15.83 4.43 -7.95
C LEU A 85 -16.43 3.20 -7.26
N ALA A 86 -16.95 2.23 -8.02
CA ALA A 86 -17.46 0.99 -7.45
C ALA A 86 -16.36 0.20 -6.73
N ALA A 87 -15.17 0.07 -7.33
CA ALA A 87 -14.03 -0.58 -6.71
C ALA A 87 -13.55 0.13 -5.44
N ALA A 88 -13.59 1.46 -5.42
CA ALA A 88 -13.21 2.25 -4.23
C ALA A 88 -14.20 1.99 -3.08
N CYS A 89 -15.51 2.00 -3.37
CA CYS A 89 -16.55 1.67 -2.39
C CYS A 89 -16.44 0.22 -1.88
N GLU A 90 -16.18 -0.74 -2.77
CA GLU A 90 -16.04 -2.18 -2.47
C GLU A 90 -14.91 -2.48 -1.47
N ALA A 91 -13.86 -1.65 -1.44
CA ALA A 91 -12.68 -1.89 -0.61
C ALA A 91 -12.99 -1.86 0.89
N ARG A 92 -13.90 -0.97 1.30
CA ARG A 92 -14.26 -0.74 2.71
C ARG A 92 -15.77 -0.79 2.99
N ASP A 93 -16.59 -1.13 2.01
CA ASP A 93 -18.07 -1.12 2.09
C ASP A 93 -18.60 0.29 2.42
N LEU A 94 -18.12 1.27 1.66
CA LEU A 94 -18.42 2.70 1.87
C LEU A 94 -19.41 3.24 0.85
N PRO A 95 -20.18 4.28 1.21
CA PRO A 95 -20.91 5.07 0.23
C PRO A 95 -19.92 5.87 -0.66
N PRO A 96 -20.29 6.20 -1.90
CA PRO A 96 -19.39 6.84 -2.87
C PRO A 96 -18.98 8.26 -2.52
N GLY A 97 -19.64 8.91 -1.54
CA GLY A 97 -19.27 10.22 -1.02
C GLY A 97 -18.21 10.20 0.09
N GLU A 98 -17.80 9.02 0.57
CA GLU A 98 -16.87 8.85 1.69
C GLU A 98 -15.55 8.17 1.26
N ILE A 99 -15.27 8.11 -0.04
CA ILE A 99 -14.03 7.51 -0.54
C ILE A 99 -12.81 8.36 -0.15
N GLU A 100 -11.73 7.69 0.24
CA GLU A 100 -10.47 8.34 0.62
C GLU A 100 -9.30 7.88 -0.27
N GLU A 101 -8.12 8.49 -0.09
CA GLU A 101 -6.89 8.14 -0.82
C GLU A 101 -6.56 6.63 -0.88
N PRO A 102 -6.62 5.83 0.21
CA PRO A 102 -6.32 4.41 0.13
C PRO A 102 -7.28 3.65 -0.78
N ASP A 103 -8.58 4.01 -0.78
CA ASP A 103 -9.58 3.36 -1.62
C ASP A 103 -9.37 3.69 -3.08
N ALA A 104 -9.16 4.98 -3.38
CA ALA A 104 -8.86 5.44 -4.74
C ALA A 104 -7.59 4.79 -5.29
N ARG A 105 -6.54 4.65 -4.46
CA ARG A 105 -5.31 3.97 -4.84
C ARG A 105 -5.55 2.51 -5.21
N SER A 106 -6.20 1.74 -4.33
CA SER A 106 -6.48 0.32 -4.59
C SER A 106 -7.41 0.14 -5.78
N ALA A 107 -8.46 0.95 -5.90
CA ALA A 107 -9.35 0.92 -7.07
C ALA A 107 -8.59 1.16 -8.38
N LEU A 108 -7.79 2.23 -8.43
CA LEU A 108 -7.08 2.63 -9.64
C LEU A 108 -6.02 1.60 -10.05
N LEU A 109 -5.20 1.12 -9.10
CA LEU A 109 -4.07 0.24 -9.41
C LEU A 109 -4.48 -1.23 -9.51
N GLU A 110 -5.48 -1.69 -8.76
CA GLU A 110 -5.80 -3.11 -8.70
C GLU A 110 -6.96 -3.51 -9.63
N ARG A 111 -7.93 -2.62 -9.86
CA ARG A 111 -9.12 -2.88 -10.67
C ARG A 111 -9.03 -2.18 -12.02
N VAL A 112 -8.94 -0.86 -12.02
CA VAL A 112 -8.98 -0.04 -13.26
C VAL A 112 -7.80 -0.33 -14.17
N ALA A 113 -6.59 -0.47 -13.62
CA ALA A 113 -5.39 -0.77 -14.40
C ALA A 113 -5.46 -2.12 -15.16
N ARG A 114 -6.35 -3.03 -14.77
CA ARG A 114 -6.54 -4.33 -15.41
C ARG A 114 -7.63 -4.35 -16.47
N LEU A 115 -8.34 -3.23 -16.66
CA LEU A 115 -9.33 -3.11 -17.72
C LEU A 115 -8.66 -3.25 -19.09
N ARG A 116 -9.37 -3.87 -20.03
CA ARG A 116 -8.90 -4.00 -21.42
C ARG A 116 -9.19 -2.71 -22.17
N LEU A 117 -8.26 -1.76 -22.11
CA LEU A 117 -8.37 -0.47 -22.79
C LEU A 117 -7.18 -0.28 -23.74
N PRO A 118 -7.33 0.52 -24.81
CA PRO A 118 -6.20 0.86 -25.66
C PRO A 118 -5.19 1.74 -24.89
N GLU A 119 -3.89 1.61 -25.21
CA GLU A 119 -2.79 2.37 -24.58
C GLU A 119 -3.02 3.89 -24.47
N PRO A 120 -3.49 4.61 -25.52
CA PRO A 120 -3.75 6.05 -25.41
C PRO A 120 -4.87 6.40 -24.42
N VAL A 121 -5.78 5.46 -24.13
CA VAL A 121 -6.80 5.64 -23.09
C VAL A 121 -6.17 5.45 -21.72
N HIS A 122 -5.40 4.37 -21.49
CA HIS A 122 -4.67 4.19 -20.23
C HIS A 122 -3.82 5.42 -19.85
N ALA A 123 -3.18 6.07 -20.82
CA ALA A 123 -2.40 7.29 -20.59
C ALA A 123 -3.20 8.42 -19.90
N GLN A 124 -4.51 8.52 -20.16
CA GLN A 124 -5.36 9.60 -19.65
C GLN A 124 -6.28 9.18 -18.50
N VAL A 125 -6.40 7.88 -18.18
CA VAL A 125 -7.27 7.39 -17.11
C VAL A 125 -7.03 8.08 -15.75
N PRO A 126 -5.79 8.24 -15.25
CA PRO A 126 -5.58 8.94 -13.98
C PRO A 126 -6.08 10.39 -14.01
N SER A 127 -5.87 11.10 -15.13
CA SER A 127 -6.38 12.46 -15.31
C SER A 127 -7.90 12.51 -15.38
N LEU A 128 -8.54 11.51 -16.02
CA LEU A 128 -9.99 11.36 -16.09
C LEU A 128 -10.60 11.14 -14.70
N CYS A 129 -10.09 10.16 -13.94
CA CYS A 129 -10.54 9.91 -12.58
C CYS A 129 -10.35 11.14 -11.67
N ALA A 130 -9.25 11.87 -11.82
CA ALA A 130 -9.01 13.10 -11.05
C ALA A 130 -9.93 14.26 -11.41
N ALA A 131 -10.25 14.43 -12.70
CA ALA A 131 -11.25 15.41 -13.12
C ALA A 131 -12.63 15.05 -12.55
N PHE A 132 -13.00 13.77 -12.58
CA PHE A 132 -14.24 13.29 -12.01
C PHE A 132 -14.35 13.53 -10.50
N THR A 133 -13.31 13.23 -9.70
CA THR A 133 -13.37 13.50 -8.25
C THR A 133 -13.45 15.00 -7.94
N THR A 134 -12.80 15.84 -8.75
CA THR A 134 -12.91 17.31 -8.64
C THR A 134 -14.34 17.77 -8.94
N PHE A 135 -14.95 17.25 -9.99
CA PHE A 135 -16.36 17.51 -10.33
C PHE A 135 -17.31 17.08 -9.21
N LEU A 136 -17.08 15.91 -8.59
CA LEU A 136 -17.91 15.45 -7.47
C LEU A 136 -17.81 16.38 -6.25
N GLU A 137 -16.64 16.98 -5.99
CA GLU A 137 -16.51 18.01 -4.93
C GLU A 137 -17.28 19.28 -5.30
N GLU A 138 -17.20 19.73 -6.54
CA GLU A 138 -17.93 20.92 -7.03
C GLU A 138 -19.44 20.75 -6.93
N GLN A 139 -19.95 19.54 -7.13
CA GLN A 139 -21.37 19.19 -6.95
C GLN A 139 -21.74 18.92 -5.47
N GLY A 140 -20.80 19.02 -4.52
CA GLY A 140 -21.02 18.74 -3.10
C GLY A 140 -21.27 17.27 -2.76
N ARG A 141 -20.91 16.35 -3.67
CA ARG A 141 -21.13 14.89 -3.54
C ARG A 141 -19.96 14.15 -2.88
N LEU A 142 -18.76 14.71 -2.95
CA LEU A 142 -17.54 14.13 -2.39
C LEU A 142 -16.73 15.19 -1.63
N GLY A 143 -16.42 14.93 -0.36
CA GLY A 143 -15.51 15.78 0.41
C GLY A 143 -14.05 15.60 -0.03
N GLY A 144 -13.34 16.69 -0.31
CA GLY A 144 -11.91 16.66 -0.63
C GLY A 144 -11.56 16.03 -1.99
N GLY A 145 -12.51 15.96 -2.92
CA GLY A 145 -12.33 15.44 -4.27
C GLY A 145 -11.22 16.10 -5.10
N ARG A 146 -10.90 17.39 -4.88
CA ARG A 146 -9.75 18.10 -5.46
C ARG A 146 -8.42 17.56 -4.94
N ALA A 147 -8.30 17.37 -3.62
CA ALA A 147 -7.11 16.79 -3.01
C ALA A 147 -6.92 15.33 -3.46
N LEU A 148 -8.01 14.56 -3.46
CA LEU A 148 -8.03 13.20 -3.98
C LEU A 148 -7.65 13.16 -5.47
N GLY A 149 -8.14 14.11 -6.27
CA GLY A 149 -7.80 14.24 -7.68
C GLY A 149 -6.32 14.51 -7.90
N ALA A 150 -5.71 15.40 -7.11
CA ALA A 150 -4.27 15.64 -7.15
C ALA A 150 -3.47 14.36 -6.80
N PHE A 151 -3.91 13.62 -5.78
CA PHE A 151 -3.33 12.33 -5.42
C PHE A 151 -3.44 11.29 -6.55
N ILE A 152 -4.61 11.16 -7.19
CA ILE A 152 -4.83 10.25 -8.31
C ILE A 152 -3.91 10.59 -9.49
N ARG A 153 -3.72 11.88 -9.81
CA ARG A 153 -2.77 12.30 -10.86
C ARG A 153 -1.34 11.90 -10.51
N ALA A 154 -0.93 12.06 -9.24
CA ALA A 154 0.39 11.65 -8.77
C ALA A 154 0.63 10.13 -8.88
N LEU A 155 -0.41 9.32 -8.84
CA LEU A 155 -0.33 7.86 -9.07
C LEU A 155 -0.13 7.48 -10.55
N GLY A 156 -0.21 8.42 -11.49
CA GLY A 156 -0.12 8.17 -12.93
C GLY A 156 1.04 7.25 -13.35
N PRO A 157 2.30 7.51 -12.94
CA PRO A 157 3.42 6.63 -13.29
C PRO A 157 3.26 5.20 -12.75
N ALA A 158 2.70 5.02 -11.56
CA ALA A 158 2.44 3.70 -10.99
C ALA A 158 1.32 2.98 -11.76
N TYR A 159 0.26 3.71 -12.11
CA TYR A 159 -0.85 3.19 -12.92
C TYR A 159 -0.37 2.66 -14.27
N ILE A 160 0.46 3.43 -15.01
CA ILE A 160 0.95 3.00 -16.32
C ILE A 160 1.83 1.74 -16.22
N ARG A 161 2.70 1.64 -15.20
CA ARG A 161 3.48 0.41 -14.98
C ARG A 161 2.57 -0.80 -14.77
N GLN A 162 1.53 -0.62 -13.97
CA GLN A 162 0.56 -1.66 -13.65
C GLN A 162 -0.28 -2.06 -14.87
N ALA A 163 -0.75 -1.10 -15.66
CA ALA A 163 -1.52 -1.32 -16.88
C ALA A 163 -0.69 -2.02 -17.97
N GLN A 164 0.60 -1.74 -18.06
CA GLN A 164 1.52 -2.42 -18.98
C GLN A 164 1.88 -3.85 -18.54
N GLY A 165 1.43 -4.30 -17.36
CA GLY A 165 1.73 -5.63 -16.83
C GLY A 165 3.22 -5.90 -16.58
N LYS A 166 4.05 -4.86 -16.56
CA LYS A 166 5.48 -5.01 -16.27
C LYS A 166 5.65 -5.22 -14.76
N PRO A 167 6.16 -6.38 -14.31
CA PRO A 167 6.40 -6.59 -12.89
C PRO A 167 7.39 -5.54 -12.37
N GLU A 168 7.13 -4.97 -11.20
CA GLU A 168 8.09 -4.05 -10.59
C GLU A 168 9.44 -4.76 -10.43
N PRO A 169 10.55 -4.12 -10.83
CA PRO A 169 11.87 -4.68 -10.59
C PRO A 169 12.04 -4.91 -9.08
N ILE A 170 12.21 -6.17 -8.69
CA ILE A 170 12.48 -6.53 -7.29
C ILE A 170 13.83 -5.89 -6.92
N GLN A 171 13.79 -4.75 -6.24
CA GLN A 171 14.97 -4.17 -5.62
C GLN A 171 15.35 -5.04 -4.43
N ARG A 172 16.40 -5.85 -4.56
CA ARG A 172 16.95 -6.61 -3.43
C ARG A 172 17.59 -5.59 -2.48
N PRO A 173 17.11 -5.44 -1.22
CA PRO A 173 17.78 -4.58 -0.25
C PRO A 173 19.11 -5.23 0.14
N GLY A 174 20.17 -4.86 -0.58
CA GLY A 174 21.52 -5.38 -0.37
C GLY A 174 22.37 -5.17 -1.61
N SER A 175 23.58 -4.64 -1.44
CA SER A 175 24.61 -4.71 -2.47
C SER A 175 24.81 -6.18 -2.85
N ARG A 176 24.99 -6.46 -4.15
CA ARG A 176 25.50 -7.77 -4.57
C ARG A 176 26.85 -7.95 -3.87
N ILE A 177 26.90 -8.77 -2.82
CA ILE A 177 28.15 -9.14 -2.16
C ILE A 177 29.05 -9.78 -3.20
N GLY A 178 30.17 -9.15 -3.51
CA GLY A 178 31.18 -9.70 -4.38
C GLY A 178 31.83 -10.92 -3.73
N ARG A 179 32.29 -11.88 -4.54
CA ARG A 179 32.95 -13.11 -4.03
C ARG A 179 34.12 -12.81 -3.06
N ASN A 180 34.78 -11.66 -3.20
CA ASN A 180 35.91 -11.26 -2.37
C ASN A 180 35.56 -10.35 -1.18
N ASP A 181 34.32 -9.89 -1.06
CA ASP A 181 33.89 -9.01 0.03
C ASP A 181 33.85 -9.74 1.38
N PRO A 182 33.97 -9.03 2.51
CA PRO A 182 33.83 -9.62 3.84
C PRO A 182 32.47 -10.30 4.00
N CYS A 183 32.47 -11.52 4.55
CA CYS A 183 31.27 -12.30 4.77
C CYS A 183 30.34 -11.60 5.78
N PRO A 184 29.03 -11.41 5.46
CA PRO A 184 28.07 -10.81 6.37
C PRO A 184 27.77 -11.69 7.59
N CYS A 185 28.26 -12.93 7.61
CA CYS A 185 28.18 -13.87 8.72
C CYS A 185 29.09 -13.51 9.92
N GLY A 186 29.88 -12.43 9.83
CA GLY A 186 30.76 -11.98 10.92
C GLY A 186 32.05 -12.79 11.09
N SER A 187 32.36 -13.68 10.13
CA SER A 187 33.55 -14.55 10.23
C SER A 187 34.87 -13.87 9.87
N GLY A 188 34.84 -12.62 9.39
CA GLY A 188 36.02 -11.89 8.89
C GLY A 188 36.64 -12.46 7.60
N ARG A 189 36.10 -13.55 7.05
CA ARG A 189 36.60 -14.21 5.84
C ARG A 189 35.91 -13.65 4.58
N LYS A 190 36.58 -13.73 3.43
CA LYS A 190 35.97 -13.41 2.12
C LYS A 190 34.75 -14.31 1.88
N TYR A 191 33.67 -13.78 1.31
CA TYR A 191 32.40 -14.49 1.09
C TYR A 191 32.59 -15.84 0.38
N LYS A 192 33.47 -15.91 -0.63
CA LYS A 192 33.84 -17.14 -1.35
C LYS A 192 34.47 -18.25 -0.50
N LYS A 193 35.09 -17.91 0.62
CA LYS A 193 35.78 -18.85 1.52
C LYS A 193 34.98 -19.14 2.80
N CYS A 194 33.72 -18.70 2.87
CA CYS A 194 32.90 -18.85 4.07
C CYS A 194 31.51 -19.41 3.78
N CYS A 195 30.61 -18.60 3.21
CA CYS A 195 29.22 -19.01 2.96
C CYS A 195 29.00 -19.58 1.56
N MET A 196 30.00 -19.47 0.68
CA MET A 196 29.93 -19.91 -0.72
C MET A 196 31.00 -20.98 -0.99
N ASN A 197 31.21 -21.88 -0.03
CA ASN A 197 32.19 -22.96 -0.10
C ASN A 197 31.84 -23.93 -1.24
N GLU A 198 32.37 -23.66 -2.42
CA GLU A 198 32.59 -24.58 -3.53
C GLU A 198 34.08 -24.51 -3.92
#